data_AF-A0AAV9ZU02-F1
#
_entry.id   AF-A0AAV9ZU02-F1
#
_cell.length_a   1.000
_cell.length_b   1.000
_cell.length_c   1.000
_cell.angle_alpha   90.00
_cell.angle_beta   90.00
_cell.angle_gamma   90.00
#
_symmetry.space_group_name_H-M   'P 1'
#
loop_
_entity.id
_entity.type
_entity.pdbx_description
1 polymer ?
#
loop_
_entity_poly.entity_id
_entity_poly.type
_entity_poly.pdbx_seq_one_letter_code
_entity_poly.pdbx_strand_id
1 'polypeptide(L)'
;RSWKRIEKKDRRNLKMWAEGAREEILKPHIAPYTDALERGWRAERDYLRLVCNEFHARISWRLRDEEEPEEPLPEYDPLAIPEVEELDVEETAAKRERVDTLNARIGRWLKYRARRLRKPMNQRDPRKDPWAGLLAKLSGITPPHKARQGFQQYMRESYDSDIEPVVQARWQATCTGDDGTTLRTKGMDANFRASVARDLFKELPVEEQDALRLRARQEALSAREEYELKARAPPSKSPEDKQRCIDNLGPFMTNVLRGVHDHTGLSAFVVFGGPIPAQGGELRTVTVSYGRSLGAGGCFFPQWVKPRFDRDVLDFMREWLKTAYTPKDCEEAALTPPQSEDLLEGARYRMSDTDDLGWGKSANSDDESDSSSSSGEEFESGADSDAEADVRGSKKSSQAKKPKEKTKTKGKGKGKEKEVE
;
A
#
# COMPACT_ATOMS: atom_id res chain seq x y z
N ARG A 1 6.24 -14.39 -42.63
CA ARG A 1 4.88 -13.97 -43.02
C ARG A 1 4.74 -12.48 -42.67
N SER A 2 4.70 -11.60 -43.67
CA SER A 2 4.45 -10.17 -43.48
C SER A 2 2.93 -9.99 -43.29
N TRP A 3 2.51 -9.45 -42.15
CA TRP A 3 1.11 -9.07 -41.94
C TRP A 3 0.90 -7.69 -42.58
N LYS A 4 0.22 -7.64 -43.73
CA LYS A 4 -0.19 -6.36 -44.33
C LYS A 4 -1.23 -5.70 -43.42
N ARG A 5 -1.01 -4.44 -43.07
CA ARG A 5 -1.97 -3.65 -42.29
C ARG A 5 -3.22 -3.42 -43.13
N ILE A 6 -4.40 -3.75 -42.58
CA ILE A 6 -5.69 -3.53 -43.24
C ILE A 6 -5.94 -2.01 -43.34
N GLU A 7 -6.33 -1.54 -44.53
CA GLU A 7 -6.71 -0.14 -44.76
C GLU A 7 -7.84 0.27 -43.82
N LYS A 8 -7.90 1.54 -43.41
CA LYS A 8 -8.90 2.01 -42.43
C LYS A 8 -10.34 1.68 -42.83
N LYS A 9 -10.64 1.85 -44.12
CA LYS A 9 -11.92 1.58 -44.80
C LYS A 9 -12.39 0.13 -44.65
N ASP A 10 -11.43 -0.81 -44.65
CA ASP A 10 -11.70 -2.24 -44.63
C ASP A 10 -11.79 -2.80 -43.19
N ARG A 11 -11.60 -1.97 -42.17
CA ARG A 11 -11.64 -2.42 -40.77
C ARG A 11 -13.08 -2.58 -40.31
N ARG A 12 -13.47 -3.83 -40.07
CA ARG A 12 -14.76 -4.16 -39.44
C ARG A 12 -14.92 -3.63 -38.02
N ASN A 13 -13.83 -3.24 -37.36
CA ASN A 13 -13.88 -2.65 -36.03
C ASN A 13 -13.33 -1.22 -36.03
N LEU A 14 -13.92 -0.37 -35.21
CA LEU A 14 -13.43 0.97 -34.92
C LEU A 14 -12.20 0.96 -33.99
N LYS A 15 -11.50 -0.18 -33.92
CA LYS A 15 -10.26 -0.29 -33.17
C LYS A 15 -9.24 0.52 -33.95
N MET A 16 -8.68 1.55 -33.30
CA MET A 16 -7.78 2.52 -33.92
C MET A 16 -8.44 3.56 -34.84
N TRP A 17 -9.71 3.90 -34.60
CA TRP A 17 -10.41 4.98 -35.33
C TRP A 17 -9.68 6.33 -35.28
N ALA A 18 -8.95 6.60 -34.19
CA ALA A 18 -8.25 7.86 -33.99
C ALA A 18 -6.85 7.89 -34.64
N GLU A 19 -6.40 6.89 -35.41
CA GLU A 19 -5.10 6.98 -36.10
C GLU A 19 -4.98 8.24 -36.97
N GLY A 20 -3.76 8.77 -37.16
CA GLY A 20 -3.51 9.96 -37.99
C GLY A 20 -3.66 11.27 -37.21
N ALA A 21 -4.17 12.31 -37.87
CA ALA A 21 -4.34 13.65 -37.29
C ALA A 21 -5.20 13.63 -36.00
N ARG A 22 -6.18 12.74 -35.92
CA ARG A 22 -7.01 12.54 -34.72
C ARG A 22 -6.19 12.13 -33.50
N GLU A 23 -5.18 11.28 -33.67
CA GLU A 23 -4.32 10.81 -32.57
C GLU A 23 -3.34 11.92 -32.19
N GLU A 24 -2.89 12.73 -33.15
CA GLU A 24 -2.03 13.88 -32.88
C GLU A 24 -2.74 14.93 -32.01
N ILE A 25 -4.03 15.18 -32.25
CA ILE A 25 -4.85 16.03 -31.38
C ILE A 25 -5.02 15.39 -30.00
N LEU A 26 -5.39 14.12 -29.92
CA LEU A 26 -5.78 13.49 -28.65
C LEU A 26 -4.59 13.08 -27.75
N LYS A 27 -3.42 12.81 -28.32
CA LYS A 27 -2.25 12.27 -27.60
C LYS A 27 -1.69 13.22 -26.52
N PRO A 28 -1.54 14.54 -26.75
CA PRO A 28 -1.16 15.49 -25.70
C PRO A 28 -2.09 15.46 -24.49
N HIS A 29 -3.38 15.19 -24.69
CA HIS A 29 -4.36 15.18 -23.60
C HIS A 29 -4.36 13.93 -22.74
N ILE A 30 -3.59 12.88 -23.07
CA ILE A 30 -3.60 11.63 -22.29
C ILE A 30 -3.11 11.89 -20.85
N ALA A 31 -2.02 12.65 -20.66
CA ALA A 31 -1.47 12.89 -19.33
C ALA A 31 -2.38 13.78 -18.46
N PRO A 32 -2.87 14.96 -18.91
CA PRO A 32 -3.74 15.76 -18.07
C PRO A 32 -5.14 15.15 -17.89
N TYR A 33 -5.66 14.37 -18.85
CA TYR A 33 -6.86 13.56 -18.63
C TYR A 33 -6.66 12.50 -17.54
N THR A 34 -5.46 11.91 -17.46
CA THR A 34 -5.11 10.95 -16.40
C THR A 34 -5.10 11.62 -15.02
N ASP A 35 -4.58 12.85 -14.93
CA ASP A 35 -4.61 13.67 -13.70
C ASP A 35 -6.04 14.11 -13.34
N ALA A 36 -6.86 14.52 -14.32
CA ALA A 36 -8.26 14.82 -14.10
C ALA A 36 -9.05 13.60 -13.58
N LEU A 37 -8.77 12.40 -14.11
CA LEU A 37 -9.30 11.14 -13.60
C LEU A 37 -8.93 10.88 -12.14
N GLU A 38 -7.75 11.32 -11.70
CA GLU A 38 -7.27 11.16 -10.32
C GLU A 38 -7.93 12.13 -9.34
N ARG A 39 -8.29 13.33 -9.80
CA ARG A 39 -9.07 14.31 -9.02
C ARG A 39 -10.55 13.95 -8.88
N GLY A 40 -11.07 13.05 -9.72
CA GLY A 40 -12.42 12.49 -9.63
C GLY A 40 -13.33 12.84 -10.82
N TRP A 41 -14.57 12.33 -10.77
CA TRP A 41 -15.48 12.31 -11.93
C TRP A 41 -15.88 13.70 -12.47
N ARG A 42 -15.95 14.72 -11.60
CA ARG A 42 -16.26 16.10 -12.03
C ARG A 42 -15.12 16.68 -12.87
N ALA A 43 -13.89 16.60 -12.36
CA ALA A 43 -12.70 17.03 -13.07
C ALA A 43 -12.50 16.25 -14.38
N GLU A 44 -12.74 14.93 -14.37
CA GLU A 44 -12.74 14.10 -15.59
C GLU A 44 -13.71 14.67 -16.64
N ARG A 45 -14.96 14.93 -16.25
CA ARG A 45 -16.02 15.40 -17.15
C ARG A 45 -15.70 16.79 -17.71
N ASP A 46 -15.24 17.70 -16.85
CA ASP A 46 -14.92 19.07 -17.24
C ASP A 46 -13.72 19.09 -18.19
N TYR A 47 -12.69 18.29 -17.93
CA TYR A 47 -11.54 18.16 -18.82
C TYR A 47 -11.91 17.48 -20.15
N LEU A 48 -12.76 16.44 -20.12
CA LEU A 48 -13.23 15.79 -21.35
C LEU A 48 -14.00 16.76 -22.24
N ARG A 49 -14.77 17.69 -21.66
CA ARG A 49 -15.46 18.75 -22.41
C ARG A 49 -14.47 19.65 -23.17
N LEU A 50 -13.37 20.03 -22.53
CA LEU A 50 -12.31 20.82 -23.17
C LEU A 50 -11.71 20.09 -24.37
N VAL A 51 -11.38 18.79 -24.20
CA VAL A 51 -10.80 18.00 -25.30
C VAL A 51 -11.79 17.80 -26.45
N CYS A 52 -13.07 17.58 -26.14
CA CYS A 52 -14.10 17.48 -27.18
C CYS A 52 -14.26 18.80 -27.94
N ASN A 53 -14.24 19.95 -27.25
CA ASN A 53 -14.31 21.26 -27.90
C ASN A 53 -13.11 21.49 -28.84
N GLU A 54 -11.89 21.20 -28.39
CA GLU A 54 -10.68 21.28 -29.22
C GLU A 54 -10.76 20.35 -30.44
N PHE A 55 -11.24 19.12 -30.23
CA PHE A 55 -11.40 18.15 -31.31
C PHE A 55 -12.39 18.63 -32.38
N HIS A 56 -13.56 19.14 -31.98
CA HIS A 56 -14.59 19.62 -32.91
C HIS A 56 -14.25 20.96 -33.55
N ALA A 57 -13.36 21.76 -32.95
CA ALA A 57 -12.83 22.97 -33.58
C ALA A 57 -11.84 22.65 -34.72
N ARG A 58 -11.11 21.54 -34.63
CA ARG A 58 -10.11 21.13 -35.64
C ARG A 58 -10.66 20.16 -36.69
N ILE A 59 -11.66 19.35 -36.33
CA ILE A 59 -12.22 18.33 -37.21
C ILE A 59 -13.72 18.52 -37.31
N SER A 60 -14.19 18.78 -38.52
CA SER A 60 -15.62 18.93 -38.79
C SER A 60 -16.39 17.66 -38.44
N TRP A 61 -17.55 17.82 -37.81
CA TRP A 61 -18.46 16.72 -37.48
C TRP A 61 -18.99 15.98 -38.74
N ARG A 62 -18.97 16.64 -39.90
CA ARG A 62 -19.36 16.08 -41.21
C ARG A 62 -18.30 15.12 -41.78
N LEU A 63 -17.06 15.19 -41.32
CA LEU A 63 -15.97 14.34 -41.81
C LEU A 63 -16.21 12.87 -41.40
N ARG A 64 -16.10 11.96 -42.38
CA ARG A 64 -16.23 10.52 -42.11
C ARG A 64 -15.03 10.02 -41.32
N ASP A 65 -15.21 8.93 -40.58
CA ASP A 65 -14.15 8.38 -39.71
C ASP A 65 -12.94 7.84 -40.48
N GLU A 66 -13.14 7.51 -41.76
CA GLU A 66 -12.11 6.96 -42.66
C GLU A 66 -11.29 8.04 -43.36
N GLU A 67 -11.83 9.25 -43.44
CA GLU A 67 -11.21 10.41 -44.10
C GLU A 67 -10.31 11.14 -43.10
N GLU A 68 -9.13 11.52 -43.55
CA GLU A 68 -8.24 12.39 -42.78
C GLU A 68 -8.60 13.86 -43.04
N PRO A 69 -8.56 14.72 -42.02
CA PRO A 69 -8.70 16.15 -42.22
C PRO A 69 -7.54 16.69 -43.07
N GLU A 70 -7.80 17.75 -43.83
CA GLU A 70 -6.76 18.43 -44.61
C GLU A 70 -5.78 19.14 -43.66
N GLU A 71 -4.48 19.00 -43.92
CA GLU A 71 -3.42 19.69 -43.18
C GLU A 71 -3.03 20.99 -43.91
N PRO A 72 -2.74 22.08 -43.19
CA PRO A 72 -2.65 22.20 -41.73
C PRO A 72 -4.02 22.29 -41.04
N LEU A 73 -4.11 21.72 -39.83
CA LEU A 73 -5.31 21.84 -39.01
C LEU A 73 -5.54 23.30 -38.56
N PRO A 74 -6.81 23.74 -38.41
CA PRO A 74 -7.11 25.05 -37.83
C PRO A 74 -6.48 25.24 -36.45
N GLU A 75 -6.01 26.45 -36.15
CA GLU A 75 -5.55 26.79 -34.80
C GLU A 75 -6.74 26.80 -33.83
N TYR A 76 -6.56 26.17 -32.67
CA TYR A 76 -7.61 26.11 -31.66
C TYR A 76 -7.44 27.26 -30.66
N ASP A 77 -8.41 28.17 -30.62
CA ASP A 77 -8.53 29.19 -29.58
C ASP A 77 -9.62 28.78 -28.57
N PRO A 78 -9.28 28.51 -27.30
CA PRO A 78 -10.26 28.13 -26.27
C PRO A 78 -11.22 29.27 -25.88
N LEU A 79 -10.92 30.52 -26.26
CA LEU A 79 -11.77 31.69 -26.02
C LEU A 79 -12.64 32.06 -27.22
N ALA A 80 -12.43 31.43 -28.38
CA ALA A 80 -13.24 31.66 -29.55
C ALA A 80 -14.69 31.24 -29.28
N ILE A 81 -15.62 32.15 -29.60
CA ILE A 81 -17.05 31.88 -29.53
C ILE A 81 -17.38 30.92 -30.69
N PRO A 82 -17.98 29.74 -30.43
CA PRO A 82 -18.36 28.84 -31.50
C PRO A 82 -19.30 29.53 -32.49
N GLU A 83 -18.94 29.52 -33.77
CA GLU A 83 -19.81 30.05 -34.81
C GLU A 83 -21.10 29.23 -34.85
N VAL A 84 -22.23 29.94 -34.73
CA VAL A 84 -23.55 29.31 -34.80
C VAL A 84 -23.85 29.07 -36.27
N GLU A 85 -23.54 27.86 -36.74
CA GLU A 85 -23.96 27.40 -38.06
C GLU A 85 -25.50 27.41 -38.14
N GLU A 86 -26.05 28.12 -39.13
CA GLU A 86 -27.47 28.04 -39.47
C GLU A 86 -27.75 26.67 -40.11
N LEU A 87 -28.18 25.72 -39.28
CA LEU A 87 -28.50 24.35 -39.68
C LEU A 87 -30.01 24.16 -39.67
N ASP A 88 -30.51 23.37 -40.62
CA ASP A 88 -31.89 22.92 -40.58
C ASP A 88 -32.15 22.03 -39.34
N VAL A 89 -33.41 21.83 -38.97
CA VAL A 89 -33.83 21.01 -37.83
C VAL A 89 -33.30 19.58 -37.97
N GLU A 90 -33.35 19.01 -39.18
CA GLU A 90 -32.83 17.66 -39.46
C GLU A 90 -31.31 17.59 -39.30
N GLU A 91 -30.59 18.57 -39.85
CA GLU A 91 -29.13 18.65 -39.73
C GLU A 91 -28.67 18.88 -38.29
N THR A 92 -29.42 19.66 -37.52
CA THR A 92 -29.15 19.91 -36.10
C THR A 92 -29.25 18.61 -35.29
N ALA A 93 -30.26 17.79 -35.57
CA ALA A 93 -30.40 16.48 -34.95
C ALA A 93 -29.24 15.54 -35.33
N ALA A 94 -28.88 15.49 -36.62
CA ALA A 94 -27.77 14.68 -37.11
C ALA A 94 -26.42 15.12 -36.51
N LYS A 95 -26.17 16.43 -36.43
CA LYS A 95 -24.98 17.02 -35.78
C LYS A 95 -24.90 16.59 -34.33
N ARG A 96 -26.01 16.70 -33.58
CA ARG A 96 -26.06 16.31 -32.17
C ARG A 96 -25.73 14.84 -31.98
N GLU A 97 -26.37 13.94 -32.72
CA GLU A 97 -26.13 12.49 -32.62
C GLU A 97 -24.67 12.14 -32.97
N ARG A 98 -24.14 12.75 -34.03
CA ARG A 98 -22.76 12.54 -34.47
C ARG A 98 -21.75 13.04 -33.44
N VAL A 99 -21.96 14.25 -32.90
CA VAL A 99 -21.11 14.85 -31.85
C VAL A 99 -21.15 14.00 -30.58
N ASP A 100 -22.32 13.55 -30.14
CA ASP A 100 -22.46 12.69 -28.96
C ASP A 100 -21.73 11.35 -29.16
N THR A 101 -21.85 10.76 -30.34
CA THR A 101 -21.14 9.53 -30.72
C THR A 101 -19.61 9.73 -30.69
N LEU A 102 -19.12 10.84 -31.25
CA LEU A 102 -17.69 11.18 -31.27
C LEU A 102 -17.16 11.46 -29.86
N ASN A 103 -17.89 12.24 -29.05
CA ASN A 103 -17.53 12.53 -27.66
C ASN A 103 -17.39 11.24 -26.84
N ALA A 104 -18.33 10.31 -27.00
CA ALA A 104 -18.25 9.01 -26.35
C ALA A 104 -17.03 8.18 -26.81
N ARG A 105 -16.64 8.28 -28.10
CA ARG A 105 -15.45 7.62 -28.63
C ARG A 105 -14.15 8.24 -28.13
N ILE A 106 -14.08 9.57 -28.08
CA ILE A 106 -12.94 10.33 -27.50
C ILE A 106 -12.75 9.91 -26.04
N GLY A 107 -13.83 9.94 -25.25
CA GLY A 107 -13.80 9.50 -23.85
C GLY A 107 -13.32 8.05 -23.69
N ARG A 108 -13.84 7.11 -24.49
CA ARG A 108 -13.38 5.71 -24.48
C ARG A 108 -11.89 5.57 -24.87
N TRP A 109 -11.45 6.34 -25.87
CA TRP A 109 -10.06 6.32 -26.34
C TRP A 109 -9.09 6.82 -25.28
N LEU A 110 -9.39 7.98 -24.68
CA LEU A 110 -8.59 8.56 -23.60
C LEU A 110 -8.57 7.65 -22.37
N LYS A 111 -9.73 7.12 -21.96
CA LYS A 111 -9.85 6.18 -20.83
C LYS A 111 -9.04 4.90 -21.07
N TYR A 112 -9.06 4.35 -22.27
CA TYR A 112 -8.23 3.20 -22.63
C TYR A 112 -6.73 3.52 -22.55
N ARG A 113 -6.29 4.66 -23.10
CA ARG A 113 -4.88 5.08 -23.07
C ARG A 113 -4.42 5.40 -21.65
N ALA A 114 -5.22 6.13 -20.87
CA ALA A 114 -4.97 6.42 -19.46
C ALA A 114 -4.84 5.13 -18.64
N ARG A 115 -5.73 4.15 -18.86
CA ARG A 115 -5.62 2.81 -18.24
C ARG A 115 -4.39 2.01 -18.68
N ARG A 116 -3.78 2.33 -19.82
CA ARG A 116 -2.51 1.69 -20.23
C ARG A 116 -1.29 2.39 -19.65
N LEU A 117 -1.36 3.70 -19.43
CA LEU A 117 -0.32 4.44 -18.70
C LEU A 117 -0.34 4.09 -17.22
N ARG A 118 -1.54 4.00 -16.64
CA ARG A 118 -1.74 3.50 -15.29
C ARG A 118 -1.62 1.98 -15.33
N LYS A 119 -0.47 1.43 -14.91
CA LYS A 119 -0.49 0.04 -14.42
C LYS A 119 -1.58 0.01 -13.35
N PRO A 120 -2.62 -0.84 -13.47
CA PRO A 120 -3.70 -0.84 -12.50
C PRO A 120 -3.07 -0.96 -11.11
N MET A 121 -3.56 -0.18 -10.15
CA MET A 121 -3.00 -0.19 -8.78
C MET A 121 -2.95 -1.63 -8.24
N ASN A 122 -3.91 -2.46 -8.65
CA ASN A 122 -4.02 -3.89 -8.36
C ASN A 122 -2.93 -4.79 -9.00
N GLN A 123 -2.10 -4.27 -9.92
CA GLN A 123 -0.91 -4.96 -10.46
C GLN A 123 0.39 -4.50 -9.79
N ARG A 124 0.33 -3.53 -8.88
CA ARG A 124 1.50 -3.26 -8.03
C ARG A 124 1.68 -4.47 -7.14
N ASP A 125 2.92 -4.93 -7.03
CA ASP A 125 3.29 -5.92 -6.03
C ASP A 125 2.76 -5.44 -4.67
N PRO A 126 1.91 -6.22 -3.97
CA PRO A 126 1.37 -5.84 -2.67
C PRO A 126 2.46 -5.41 -1.67
N ARG A 127 3.71 -5.87 -1.86
CA ARG A 127 4.87 -5.46 -1.07
C ARG A 127 5.28 -4.01 -1.27
N LYS A 128 5.00 -3.44 -2.45
CA LYS A 128 5.35 -2.07 -2.84
C LYS A 128 4.19 -1.11 -2.72
N ASP A 129 2.97 -1.63 -2.57
CA ASP A 129 1.80 -0.80 -2.34
C ASP A 129 1.67 -0.47 -0.84
N PRO A 130 1.91 0.79 -0.42
CA PRO A 130 1.76 1.17 0.98
C PRO A 130 0.33 0.94 1.48
N TRP A 131 -0.65 0.98 0.58
CA TRP A 131 -2.06 0.74 0.93
C TRP A 131 -2.33 -0.73 1.24
N ALA A 132 -1.72 -1.66 0.49
CA ALA A 132 -1.86 -3.09 0.77
C ALA A 132 -1.28 -3.46 2.14
N GLY A 133 -0.12 -2.91 2.51
CA GLY A 133 0.47 -3.10 3.83
C GLY A 133 -0.39 -2.50 4.95
N LEU A 134 -1.04 -1.36 4.69
CA LEU A 134 -1.97 -0.75 5.64
C LEU A 134 -3.23 -1.59 5.82
N LEU A 135 -3.85 -2.07 4.74
CA LEU A 135 -5.02 -2.96 4.79
C LEU A 135 -4.71 -4.32 5.43
N ALA A 136 -3.51 -4.86 5.24
CA ALA A 136 -3.06 -6.08 5.92
C ALA A 136 -3.05 -5.92 7.45
N LYS A 137 -2.69 -4.73 7.97
CA LYS A 137 -2.79 -4.44 9.42
C LYS A 137 -4.23 -4.46 9.91
N LEU A 138 -5.19 -4.01 9.10
CA LEU A 138 -6.61 -4.07 9.47
C LEU A 138 -7.08 -5.51 9.66
N SER A 139 -6.64 -6.44 8.81
CA SER A 139 -6.94 -7.88 8.98
C SER A 139 -6.10 -8.58 10.05
N GLY A 140 -5.24 -7.85 10.78
CA GLY A 140 -4.35 -8.42 11.79
C GLY A 140 -3.17 -9.18 11.20
N ILE A 141 -2.91 -9.06 9.89
CA ILE A 141 -1.74 -9.64 9.24
C ILE A 141 -0.57 -8.66 9.45
N THR A 142 0.29 -8.98 10.42
CA THR A 142 1.48 -8.20 10.71
C THR A 142 2.69 -8.72 9.93
N PRO A 143 3.60 -7.84 9.49
CA PRO A 143 4.84 -8.29 8.88
C PRO A 143 5.64 -9.14 9.88
N PRO A 144 6.25 -10.25 9.43
CA PRO A 144 7.04 -11.11 10.30
C PRO A 144 8.26 -10.33 10.81
N HIS A 145 8.69 -10.67 12.02
CA HIS A 145 9.94 -10.13 12.56
C HIS A 145 11.14 -10.61 11.72
N LYS A 146 12.22 -9.83 11.75
CA LYS A 146 13.50 -10.26 11.16
C LYS A 146 13.99 -11.53 11.85
N ALA A 147 14.80 -12.33 11.14
CA ALA A 147 15.43 -13.50 11.71
C ALA A 147 16.17 -13.15 13.00
N ARG A 148 15.92 -13.93 14.05
CA ARG A 148 16.61 -13.79 15.33
C ARG A 148 18.10 -14.05 15.15
N GLN A 149 18.93 -13.39 15.93
CA GLN A 149 20.33 -13.76 16.03
C GLN A 149 20.47 -15.11 16.75
N GLY A 150 21.57 -15.83 16.54
CA GLY A 150 21.77 -17.17 17.14
C GLY A 150 21.55 -17.19 18.66
N PHE A 151 22.14 -16.24 19.39
CA PHE A 151 21.96 -16.14 20.84
C PHE A 151 20.51 -15.80 21.24
N GLN A 152 19.75 -15.07 20.42
CA GLN A 152 18.34 -14.76 20.70
C GLN A 152 17.45 -15.99 20.48
N GLN A 153 17.81 -16.86 19.53
CA GLN A 153 17.15 -18.15 19.37
C GLN A 153 17.49 -19.07 20.54
N TYR A 154 18.75 -19.07 20.99
CA TYR A 154 19.17 -19.78 22.20
C TYR A 154 18.38 -19.31 23.43
N MET A 155 18.26 -17.99 23.62
CA MET A 155 17.42 -17.39 24.66
C MET A 155 15.95 -17.79 24.56
N ARG A 156 15.41 -18.14 23.39
CA ARG A 156 14.01 -18.56 23.29
C ARG A 156 13.83 -20.03 23.64
N GLU A 157 14.80 -20.87 23.31
CA GLU A 157 14.69 -22.32 23.45
C GLU A 157 15.18 -22.82 24.81
N SER A 158 16.18 -22.17 25.40
CA SER A 158 16.90 -22.63 26.59
C SER A 158 16.87 -21.63 27.75
N TYR A 159 15.92 -20.68 27.78
CA TYR A 159 15.88 -19.67 28.85
C TYR A 159 15.74 -20.32 30.21
N ASP A 160 14.67 -21.10 30.40
CA ASP A 160 14.29 -21.62 31.71
C ASP A 160 15.27 -22.70 32.22
N SER A 161 15.91 -23.44 31.32
CA SER A 161 16.82 -24.53 31.67
C SER A 161 18.25 -24.06 31.94
N ASP A 162 18.85 -23.33 31.00
CA ASP A 162 20.30 -23.10 30.98
C ASP A 162 20.64 -21.66 31.38
N ILE A 163 19.85 -20.70 30.91
CA ILE A 163 20.19 -19.27 31.00
C ILE A 163 19.69 -18.66 32.30
N GLU A 164 18.45 -18.95 32.72
CA GLU A 164 17.83 -18.35 33.89
C GLU A 164 18.61 -18.63 35.18
N PRO A 165 19.04 -19.87 35.49
CA PRO A 165 19.82 -20.12 36.70
C PRO A 165 21.13 -19.32 36.73
N VAL A 166 21.82 -19.23 35.59
CA VAL A 166 23.08 -18.48 35.48
C VAL A 166 22.84 -16.97 35.58
N VAL A 167 21.76 -16.48 34.95
CA VAL A 167 21.33 -15.08 35.04
C VAL A 167 21.00 -14.72 36.48
N GLN A 168 20.22 -15.55 37.19
CA GLN A 168 19.87 -15.32 38.59
C GLN A 168 21.12 -15.37 39.48
N ALA A 169 22.01 -16.34 39.30
CA ALA A 169 23.26 -16.44 40.05
C ALA A 169 24.18 -15.23 39.82
N ARG A 170 24.40 -14.84 38.55
CA ARG A 170 25.20 -13.64 38.22
C ARG A 170 24.54 -12.36 38.75
N TRP A 171 23.22 -12.26 38.72
CA TRP A 171 22.47 -11.12 39.26
C TRP A 171 22.60 -11.02 40.78
N GLN A 172 22.44 -12.14 41.50
CA GLN A 172 22.61 -12.19 42.96
C GLN A 172 24.04 -11.83 43.38
N ALA A 173 25.04 -12.33 42.66
CA ALA A 173 26.44 -11.97 42.89
C ALA A 173 26.70 -10.47 42.65
N THR A 174 26.03 -9.86 41.66
CA THR A 174 26.16 -8.41 41.41
C THR A 174 25.41 -7.56 42.44
N CYS A 175 24.34 -8.07 43.03
CA CYS A 175 23.56 -7.36 44.04
C CYS A 175 24.17 -7.41 45.43
N THR A 176 24.95 -8.45 45.73
CA THR A 176 25.62 -8.65 47.02
C THR A 176 27.01 -8.03 46.91
N GLY A 177 27.17 -6.78 47.34
CA GLY A 177 28.50 -6.17 47.42
C GLY A 177 29.41 -6.91 48.40
N ASP A 178 30.73 -6.72 48.31
CA ASP A 178 31.71 -7.35 49.21
C ASP A 178 31.43 -7.04 50.70
N ASP A 179 30.75 -5.92 50.98
CA ASP A 179 30.35 -5.47 52.32
C ASP A 179 28.96 -5.99 52.76
N GLY A 180 28.31 -6.85 51.95
CA GLY A 180 26.97 -7.39 52.24
C GLY A 180 25.81 -6.40 52.04
N THR A 181 26.08 -5.17 51.60
CA THR A 181 25.03 -4.17 51.30
C THR A 181 24.45 -4.35 49.90
N THR A 182 23.12 -4.32 49.78
CA THR A 182 22.40 -4.46 48.50
C THR A 182 22.48 -3.18 47.66
N LEU A 183 23.31 -3.19 46.61
CA LEU A 183 23.63 -1.99 45.81
C LEU A 183 22.62 -1.64 44.70
N ARG A 184 21.69 -2.53 44.35
CA ARG A 184 20.73 -2.30 43.25
C ARG A 184 19.29 -2.60 43.64
N THR A 185 18.45 -1.57 43.69
CA THR A 185 16.99 -1.64 43.89
C THR A 185 16.20 -1.81 42.60
N LYS A 186 16.81 -1.55 41.44
CA LYS A 186 16.12 -1.67 40.15
C LYS A 186 16.18 -3.11 39.66
N GLY A 187 15.03 -3.67 39.28
CA GLY A 187 14.90 -5.05 38.82
C GLY A 187 15.84 -5.40 37.66
N MET A 188 15.95 -6.69 37.38
CA MET A 188 16.88 -7.26 36.40
C MET A 188 16.61 -6.73 34.97
N ASP A 189 17.56 -5.93 34.46
CA ASP A 189 17.46 -5.32 33.13
C ASP A 189 17.46 -6.38 32.01
N ALA A 190 16.71 -6.13 30.94
CA ALA A 190 16.71 -6.95 29.73
C ALA A 190 18.10 -7.02 29.07
N ASN A 191 18.86 -5.92 29.13
CA ASN A 191 20.23 -5.90 28.59
C ASN A 191 21.18 -6.83 29.34
N PHE A 192 21.02 -6.94 30.66
CA PHE A 192 21.81 -7.85 31.50
C PHE A 192 21.53 -9.32 31.14
N ARG A 193 20.25 -9.67 30.98
CA ARG A 193 19.86 -11.02 30.53
C ARG A 193 20.46 -11.35 29.16
N ALA A 194 20.38 -10.40 28.23
CA ALA A 194 20.93 -10.56 26.89
C ALA A 194 22.46 -10.59 26.85
N SER A 195 23.17 -9.98 27.81
CA SER A 195 24.64 -10.11 27.89
C SER A 195 25.04 -11.49 28.39
N VAL A 196 24.42 -11.96 29.48
CA VAL A 196 24.71 -13.31 30.02
C VAL A 196 24.41 -14.39 28.99
N ALA A 197 23.28 -14.30 28.30
CA ALA A 197 22.94 -15.25 27.25
C ALA A 197 23.90 -15.22 26.05
N ARG A 198 24.46 -14.05 25.71
CA ARG A 198 25.51 -13.94 24.66
C ARG A 198 26.80 -14.62 25.09
N ASP A 199 27.18 -14.53 26.35
CA ASP A 199 28.37 -15.20 26.87
C ASP A 199 28.18 -16.71 26.83
N LEU A 200 27.06 -17.21 27.37
CA LEU A 200 26.73 -18.64 27.33
C LEU A 200 26.65 -19.16 25.90
N PHE A 201 26.05 -18.40 24.97
CA PHE A 201 26.00 -18.78 23.56
C PHE A 201 27.38 -18.89 22.90
N LYS A 202 28.36 -18.07 23.32
CA LYS A 202 29.74 -18.16 22.81
C LYS A 202 30.49 -19.38 23.35
N GLU A 203 30.12 -19.84 24.54
CA GLU A 203 30.69 -21.04 25.17
C GLU A 203 30.16 -22.34 24.53
N LEU A 204 29.01 -22.29 23.84
CA LEU A 204 28.49 -23.44 23.10
C LEU A 204 29.42 -23.88 21.97
N PRO A 205 29.46 -25.18 21.62
CA PRO A 205 30.15 -25.67 20.44
C PRO A 205 29.71 -24.92 19.17
N VAL A 206 30.64 -24.69 18.24
CA VAL A 206 30.36 -23.97 16.99
C VAL A 206 29.23 -24.63 16.19
N GLU A 207 29.18 -25.96 16.21
CA GLU A 207 28.11 -26.74 15.56
C GLU A 207 26.72 -26.41 16.11
N GLU A 208 26.58 -26.27 17.43
CA GLU A 208 25.32 -25.91 18.07
C GLU A 208 24.95 -24.44 17.80
N GLN A 209 25.95 -23.55 17.82
CA GLN A 209 25.74 -22.14 17.45
C GLN A 209 25.21 -22.01 16.02
N ASP A 210 25.78 -22.76 15.07
CA ASP A 210 25.36 -22.75 13.68
C ASP A 210 24.00 -23.42 13.48
N ALA A 211 23.71 -24.50 14.20
CA ALA A 211 22.38 -25.12 14.21
C ALA A 211 21.30 -24.15 14.72
N LEU A 212 21.58 -23.37 15.77
CA LEU A 212 20.68 -22.33 16.28
C LEU A 212 20.49 -21.18 15.28
N ARG A 213 21.56 -20.72 14.63
CA ARG A 213 21.48 -19.72 13.56
C ARG A 213 20.67 -20.22 12.37
N LEU A 214 20.83 -21.49 11.99
CA LEU A 214 20.09 -22.11 10.89
C LEU A 214 18.59 -22.20 11.22
N ARG A 215 18.23 -22.67 12.43
CA ARG A 215 16.83 -22.72 12.89
C ARG A 215 16.19 -21.34 12.93
N ALA A 216 16.89 -20.34 13.44
CA ALA A 216 16.41 -18.95 13.45
C ALA A 216 16.13 -18.40 12.03
N ARG A 217 16.97 -18.77 11.05
CA ARG A 217 16.76 -18.40 9.63
C ARG A 217 15.57 -19.15 9.04
N GLN A 218 15.43 -20.46 9.30
CA GLN A 218 14.32 -21.27 8.81
C GLN A 218 12.96 -20.79 9.34
N GLU A 219 12.87 -20.48 10.64
CA GLU A 219 11.65 -19.90 11.23
C GLU A 219 11.29 -18.54 10.61
N ALA A 220 12.29 -17.69 10.34
CA ALA A 220 12.05 -16.40 9.72
C ALA A 220 11.61 -16.53 8.26
N LEU A 221 12.14 -17.51 7.54
CA LEU A 221 11.73 -17.83 6.18
C LEU A 221 10.30 -18.38 6.15
N SER A 222 9.95 -19.34 7.01
CA SER A 222 8.59 -19.88 7.08
C SER A 222 7.57 -18.82 7.48
N ALA A 223 7.88 -17.98 8.48
CA ALA A 223 7.03 -16.86 8.87
C ALA A 223 6.83 -15.84 7.73
N ARG A 224 7.88 -15.63 6.92
CA ARG A 224 7.80 -14.78 5.73
C ARG A 224 6.96 -15.38 4.62
N GLU A 225 7.09 -16.67 4.35
CA GLU A 225 6.28 -17.37 3.36
C GLU A 225 4.80 -17.38 3.75
N GLU A 226 4.50 -17.64 5.03
CA GLU A 226 3.13 -17.55 5.56
C GLU A 226 2.54 -16.15 5.44
N TYR A 227 3.31 -15.12 5.79
CA TYR A 227 2.89 -13.73 5.64
C TYR A 227 2.64 -13.39 4.16
N GLU A 228 3.53 -13.81 3.26
CA GLU A 228 3.39 -13.56 1.83
C GLU A 228 2.18 -14.28 1.22
N LEU A 229 1.87 -15.49 1.70
CA LEU A 229 0.68 -16.23 1.32
C LEU A 229 -0.59 -15.50 1.81
N LYS A 230 -0.63 -15.12 3.09
CA LYS A 230 -1.76 -14.39 3.71
C LYS A 230 -1.97 -13.01 3.07
N ALA A 231 -0.90 -12.28 2.76
CA ALA A 231 -0.96 -10.95 2.15
C ALA A 231 -1.39 -10.98 0.66
N ARG A 232 -1.16 -12.09 -0.05
CA ARG A 232 -1.61 -12.27 -1.44
C ARG A 232 -3.01 -12.86 -1.55
N ALA A 233 -3.48 -13.54 -0.50
CA ALA A 233 -4.83 -14.07 -0.46
C ALA A 233 -5.86 -12.94 -0.57
N PRO A 234 -6.98 -13.14 -1.29
CA PRO A 234 -8.07 -12.18 -1.27
C PRO A 234 -8.62 -12.03 0.17
N PRO A 235 -9.23 -10.88 0.52
CA PRO A 235 -9.85 -10.71 1.83
C PRO A 235 -10.81 -11.85 2.13
N SER A 236 -10.63 -12.47 3.30
CA SER A 236 -11.46 -13.57 3.74
C SER A 236 -12.91 -13.10 3.90
N LYS A 237 -13.85 -13.97 3.51
CA LYS A 237 -15.29 -13.74 3.66
C LYS A 237 -15.85 -14.38 4.93
N SER A 238 -15.01 -15.10 5.69
CA SER A 238 -15.42 -15.78 6.91
C SER A 238 -15.90 -14.75 7.96
N PRO A 239 -16.95 -15.08 8.74
CA PRO A 239 -17.40 -14.25 9.86
C PRO A 239 -16.28 -13.94 10.87
N GLU A 240 -15.38 -14.89 11.12
CA GLU A 240 -14.27 -14.76 12.08
C GLU A 240 -13.26 -13.71 11.64
N ASP A 241 -12.85 -13.74 10.37
CA ASP A 241 -11.87 -12.79 9.85
C ASP A 241 -12.49 -11.40 9.70
N LYS A 242 -13.79 -11.31 9.36
CA LYS A 242 -14.53 -10.05 9.38
C LYS A 242 -14.59 -9.45 10.78
N GLN A 243 -14.89 -10.26 11.81
CA GLN A 243 -14.91 -9.79 13.19
C GLN A 243 -13.54 -9.28 13.61
N ARG A 244 -12.47 -10.02 13.30
CA ARG A 244 -11.09 -9.58 13.56
C ARG A 244 -10.77 -8.24 12.90
N CYS A 245 -11.24 -8.02 11.67
CA CYS A 245 -11.10 -6.72 11.01
C CYS A 245 -11.88 -5.61 11.73
N ILE A 246 -13.10 -5.89 12.20
CA ILE A 246 -13.93 -4.95 12.97
C ILE A 246 -13.25 -4.60 14.30
N ASP A 247 -12.71 -5.58 15.01
CA ASP A 247 -12.01 -5.36 16.30
C ASP A 247 -10.76 -4.48 16.12
N ASN A 248 -10.03 -4.68 15.03
CA ASN A 248 -8.86 -3.88 14.68
C ASN A 248 -9.21 -2.50 14.10
N LEU A 249 -10.47 -2.25 13.71
CA LEU A 249 -10.88 -1.04 13.02
C LEU A 249 -10.68 0.22 13.87
N GLY A 250 -10.92 0.13 15.17
CA GLY A 250 -10.75 1.25 16.11
C GLY A 250 -9.31 1.76 16.16
N PRO A 251 -8.33 0.94 16.58
CA PRO A 251 -6.91 1.32 16.59
C PRO A 251 -6.40 1.72 15.19
N PHE A 252 -6.86 1.03 14.15
CA PHE A 252 -6.49 1.33 12.77
C PHE A 252 -6.92 2.75 12.36
N MET A 253 -8.21 3.06 12.48
CA MET A 253 -8.78 4.33 12.06
C MET A 253 -8.31 5.49 12.95
N THR A 254 -8.08 5.25 14.23
CA THR A 254 -7.57 6.28 15.15
C THR A 254 -6.23 6.84 14.65
N ASN A 255 -5.32 5.97 14.17
CA ASN A 255 -4.04 6.42 13.61
C ASN A 255 -4.21 7.23 12.32
N VAL A 256 -5.16 6.85 11.46
CA VAL A 256 -5.49 7.58 10.22
C VAL A 256 -6.07 8.96 10.54
N LEU A 257 -7.06 9.02 11.43
CA LEU A 257 -7.73 10.26 11.82
C LEU A 257 -6.78 11.21 12.57
N ARG A 258 -5.88 10.68 13.41
CA ARG A 258 -4.79 11.47 13.99
C ARG A 258 -3.92 12.10 12.90
N GLY A 259 -3.50 11.32 11.90
CA GLY A 259 -2.72 11.85 10.78
C GLY A 259 -3.43 12.98 10.03
N VAL A 260 -4.73 12.83 9.75
CA VAL A 260 -5.54 13.90 9.13
C VAL A 260 -5.57 15.13 10.01
N HIS A 261 -5.84 14.97 11.30
CA HIS A 261 -5.89 16.07 12.25
C HIS A 261 -4.55 16.81 12.34
N ASP A 262 -3.43 16.08 12.49
CA ASP A 262 -2.11 16.69 12.66
C ASP A 262 -1.67 17.50 11.42
N HIS A 263 -2.09 17.08 10.21
CA HIS A 263 -1.72 17.76 8.97
C HIS A 263 -2.70 18.87 8.54
N THR A 264 -3.96 18.83 8.99
CA THR A 264 -5.01 19.74 8.51
C THR A 264 -5.60 20.63 9.61
N GLY A 265 -5.39 20.29 10.88
CA GLY A 265 -6.07 20.89 12.03
C GLY A 265 -7.56 20.55 12.13
N LEU A 266 -8.10 19.72 11.24
CA LEU A 266 -9.52 19.36 11.25
C LEU A 266 -9.80 18.24 12.24
N SER A 267 -10.88 18.41 13.01
CA SER A 267 -11.48 17.29 13.76
C SER A 267 -12.23 16.38 12.80
N ALA A 268 -12.04 15.07 12.95
CA ALA A 268 -12.61 14.08 12.03
C ALA A 268 -13.25 12.94 12.82
N PHE A 269 -14.38 12.45 12.32
CA PHE A 269 -15.00 11.24 12.84
C PHE A 269 -15.53 10.39 11.67
N VAL A 270 -15.60 9.09 11.89
CA VAL A 270 -16.09 8.11 10.93
C VAL A 270 -17.08 7.19 11.62
N VAL A 271 -18.19 6.92 10.94
CA VAL A 271 -19.21 5.96 11.35
C VAL A 271 -19.18 4.80 10.36
N PHE A 272 -18.96 3.61 10.87
CA PHE A 272 -19.10 2.36 10.14
C PHE A 272 -20.41 1.69 10.56
N GLY A 273 -21.04 0.96 9.65
CA GLY A 273 -22.29 0.28 9.91
C GLY A 273 -22.41 -0.99 9.09
N GLY A 274 -22.96 -2.04 9.68
CA GLY A 274 -23.16 -3.33 9.03
C GLY A 274 -23.47 -4.45 10.01
N PRO A 275 -23.65 -5.69 9.52
CA PRO A 275 -23.85 -6.85 10.37
C PRO A 275 -22.56 -7.15 11.16
N ILE A 276 -22.66 -7.24 12.49
CA ILE A 276 -21.52 -7.52 13.37
C ILE A 276 -21.52 -9.02 13.73
N PRO A 277 -20.53 -9.80 13.25
CA PRO A 277 -20.52 -11.24 13.44
C PRO A 277 -20.62 -11.70 14.91
N ALA A 278 -19.88 -11.05 15.82
CA ALA A 278 -19.89 -11.39 17.25
C ALA A 278 -21.23 -11.11 17.95
N GLN A 279 -22.16 -10.41 17.30
CA GLN A 279 -23.48 -10.09 17.82
C GLN A 279 -24.57 -10.80 16.99
N GLY A 280 -24.27 -12.02 16.53
CA GLY A 280 -25.20 -12.82 15.74
C GLY A 280 -25.56 -12.20 14.39
N GLY A 281 -24.69 -11.35 13.83
CA GLY A 281 -24.94 -10.65 12.58
C GLY A 281 -25.90 -9.46 12.68
N GLU A 282 -26.24 -9.01 13.90
CA GLU A 282 -27.11 -7.83 14.09
C GLU A 282 -26.49 -6.56 13.45
N LEU A 283 -27.33 -5.75 12.81
CA LEU A 283 -26.93 -4.47 12.24
C LEU A 283 -26.57 -3.48 13.35
N ARG A 284 -25.28 -3.18 13.49
CA ARG A 284 -24.79 -2.17 14.43
C ARG A 284 -23.89 -1.15 13.77
N THR A 285 -23.58 -0.11 14.53
CA THR A 285 -22.68 0.97 14.13
C THR A 285 -21.46 1.02 15.03
N VAL A 286 -20.31 1.30 14.44
CA VAL A 286 -19.03 1.52 15.12
C VAL A 286 -18.57 2.93 14.80
N THR A 287 -18.26 3.72 15.82
CA THR A 287 -17.82 5.10 15.65
C THR A 287 -16.38 5.27 16.10
N VAL A 288 -15.57 5.92 15.27
CA VAL A 288 -14.20 6.30 15.62
C VAL A 288 -14.08 7.81 15.41
N SER A 289 -13.60 8.53 16.41
CA SER A 289 -13.48 9.99 16.37
C SER A 289 -12.12 10.46 16.85
N TYR A 290 -11.60 11.51 16.23
CA TYR A 290 -10.39 12.19 16.65
C TYR A 290 -10.60 13.72 16.62
N GLY A 291 -10.03 14.41 17.61
CA GLY A 291 -10.29 15.82 17.89
C GLY A 291 -11.23 15.99 19.09
N ARG A 292 -10.93 16.99 19.92
CA ARG A 292 -11.65 17.30 21.16
C ARG A 292 -12.24 18.70 21.08
N SER A 293 -13.39 18.89 21.72
CA SER A 293 -13.95 20.23 21.94
C SER A 293 -13.06 21.08 22.84
N LEU A 294 -13.16 22.41 22.75
CA LEU A 294 -12.44 23.35 23.64
C LEU A 294 -13.01 23.45 25.07
N GLY A 295 -14.12 22.76 25.38
CA GLY A 295 -14.71 22.80 26.72
C GLY A 295 -13.79 22.19 27.78
N ALA A 296 -14.02 22.54 29.06
CA ALA A 296 -13.17 22.15 30.19
C ALA A 296 -12.94 20.63 30.34
N GLY A 297 -13.84 19.79 29.81
CA GLY A 297 -13.71 18.34 29.79
C GLY A 297 -13.25 17.74 28.45
N GLY A 298 -13.02 18.54 27.42
CA GLY A 298 -12.52 18.10 26.11
C GLY A 298 -13.19 16.83 25.57
N CYS A 299 -14.48 16.87 25.23
CA CYS A 299 -15.17 15.68 24.74
C CYS A 299 -15.01 15.48 23.22
N PHE A 300 -15.10 14.23 22.77
CA PHE A 300 -15.19 13.90 21.36
C PHE A 300 -16.57 14.26 20.78
N PHE A 301 -16.66 14.43 19.46
CA PHE A 301 -17.91 14.79 18.78
C PHE A 301 -19.11 13.89 19.14
N PRO A 302 -18.99 12.54 19.17
CA PRO A 302 -20.10 11.66 19.58
C PRO A 302 -20.57 11.84 21.03
N GLN A 303 -19.70 12.36 21.90
CA GLN A 303 -19.97 12.53 23.33
C GLN A 303 -20.54 13.91 23.66
N TRP A 304 -20.34 14.90 22.78
CA TRP A 304 -20.72 16.30 23.04
C TRP A 304 -22.21 16.46 23.36
N VAL A 305 -23.09 15.83 22.56
CA VAL A 305 -24.53 15.75 22.83
C VAL A 305 -25.00 14.33 22.50
N LYS A 306 -24.64 13.37 23.35
CA LYS A 306 -24.86 11.94 23.09
C LYS A 306 -26.30 11.57 22.65
N PRO A 307 -27.39 12.03 23.31
CA PRO A 307 -28.75 11.66 22.89
C PRO A 307 -29.08 12.16 21.48
N ARG A 308 -28.57 13.34 21.12
CA ARG A 308 -28.76 13.91 19.78
C ARG A 308 -27.94 13.15 18.75
N PHE A 309 -26.69 12.80 19.07
CA PHE A 309 -25.84 12.02 18.17
C PHE A 309 -26.41 10.62 17.93
N ASP A 310 -26.86 9.93 18.98
CA ASP A 310 -27.47 8.61 18.87
C ASP A 310 -28.73 8.66 17.98
N ARG A 311 -29.60 9.66 18.16
CA ARG A 311 -30.83 9.83 17.37
C ARG A 311 -30.58 10.33 15.94
N ASP A 312 -29.88 11.44 15.79
CA ASP A 312 -29.79 12.13 14.49
C ASP A 312 -28.75 11.50 13.56
N VAL A 313 -27.78 10.76 14.10
CA VAL A 313 -26.68 10.16 13.31
C VAL A 313 -26.77 8.64 13.32
N LEU A 314 -26.81 8.00 14.51
CA LEU A 314 -26.74 6.54 14.58
C LEU A 314 -28.05 5.87 14.19
N ASP A 315 -29.21 6.36 14.65
CA ASP A 315 -30.51 5.81 14.25
C ASP A 315 -30.77 6.03 12.77
N PHE A 316 -30.48 7.22 12.25
CA PHE A 316 -30.58 7.50 10.82
C PHE A 316 -29.69 6.55 9.98
N MET A 317 -28.45 6.31 10.40
CA MET A 317 -27.57 5.33 9.76
C MET A 317 -28.14 3.91 9.86
N ARG A 318 -28.67 3.50 11.02
CA ARG A 318 -29.30 2.18 11.22
C ARG A 318 -30.51 1.97 10.33
N GLU A 319 -31.36 2.99 10.15
CA GLU A 319 -32.49 2.95 9.23
C GLU A 319 -32.01 2.74 7.79
N TRP A 320 -30.98 3.46 7.36
CA TRP A 320 -30.38 3.26 6.05
C TRP A 320 -29.77 1.87 5.88
N LEU A 321 -29.08 1.33 6.90
CA LEU A 321 -28.49 -0.02 6.85
C LEU A 321 -29.53 -1.12 6.61
N LYS A 322 -30.77 -0.96 7.10
CA LYS A 322 -31.87 -1.91 6.81
C LYS A 322 -32.23 -1.98 5.33
N THR A 323 -31.89 -0.95 4.54
CA THR A 323 -32.05 -0.95 3.08
C THR A 323 -30.85 -1.55 2.36
N ALA A 324 -29.69 -1.58 3.01
CA ALA A 324 -28.42 -2.02 2.43
C ALA A 324 -28.14 -3.52 2.66
N TYR A 325 -28.72 -4.12 3.71
CA TYR A 325 -28.49 -5.50 4.11
C TYR A 325 -29.80 -6.26 4.26
N THR A 326 -29.86 -7.46 3.69
CA THR A 326 -30.99 -8.38 3.85
C THR A 326 -30.87 -9.17 5.16
N PRO A 327 -31.97 -9.75 5.67
CA PRO A 327 -31.91 -10.67 6.82
C PRO A 327 -30.95 -11.85 6.56
N LYS A 328 -30.90 -12.35 5.32
CA LYS A 328 -30.00 -13.41 4.91
C LYS A 328 -28.53 -12.99 5.01
N ASP A 329 -28.19 -11.76 4.64
CA ASP A 329 -26.82 -11.24 4.77
C ASP A 329 -26.40 -11.16 6.25
N CYS A 330 -27.35 -10.86 7.14
CA CYS A 330 -27.12 -10.82 8.59
C CYS A 330 -26.89 -12.24 9.13
N GLU A 331 -27.72 -13.21 8.74
CA GLU A 331 -27.56 -14.62 9.11
C GLU A 331 -26.24 -15.22 8.61
N GLU A 332 -25.86 -14.95 7.35
CA GLU A 332 -24.58 -15.41 6.77
C GLU A 332 -23.36 -14.74 7.42
N ALA A 333 -23.54 -13.56 8.01
CA ALA A 333 -22.49 -12.84 8.71
C ALA A 333 -22.38 -13.24 10.19
N ALA A 334 -23.37 -13.93 10.76
CA ALA A 334 -23.35 -14.33 12.16
C ALA A 334 -22.19 -15.30 12.43
N LEU A 335 -21.41 -15.02 13.47
CA LEU A 335 -20.57 -16.06 14.05
C LEU A 335 -21.49 -17.05 14.74
N THR A 336 -21.36 -18.34 14.39
CA THR A 336 -21.98 -19.39 15.19
C THR A 336 -21.48 -19.20 16.62
N PRO A 337 -22.37 -18.90 17.59
CA PRO A 337 -21.92 -18.64 18.94
C PRO A 337 -21.11 -19.85 19.41
N PRO A 338 -19.90 -19.67 19.96
CA PRO A 338 -19.32 -20.73 20.77
C PRO A 338 -20.36 -21.06 21.84
N GLN A 339 -20.60 -22.34 22.13
CA GLN A 339 -21.65 -22.81 23.05
C GLN A 339 -21.45 -22.39 24.53
N SER A 340 -20.89 -21.22 24.80
CA SER A 340 -20.61 -20.68 26.13
C SER A 340 -21.00 -19.20 26.18
N GLU A 341 -22.17 -18.90 26.77
CA GLU A 341 -22.84 -17.59 26.78
C GLU A 341 -22.20 -16.49 27.65
N ASP A 342 -21.02 -16.65 28.25
CA ASP A 342 -20.72 -15.92 29.50
C ASP A 342 -19.67 -14.78 29.47
N LEU A 343 -19.25 -14.23 28.32
CA LEU A 343 -18.08 -13.32 28.28
C LEU A 343 -18.20 -11.96 27.55
N LEU A 344 -19.37 -11.56 27.04
CA LEU A 344 -19.45 -10.43 26.09
C LEU A 344 -19.94 -9.07 26.62
N GLU A 345 -20.10 -8.88 27.94
CA GLU A 345 -20.55 -7.59 28.49
C GLU A 345 -19.40 -6.55 28.65
N GLY A 346 -18.15 -6.94 28.41
CA GLY A 346 -16.96 -6.08 28.55
C GLY A 346 -16.51 -5.29 27.33
N ALA A 347 -17.05 -5.55 26.12
CA ALA A 347 -16.51 -5.00 24.86
C ALA A 347 -17.04 -3.60 24.47
N ARG A 348 -17.55 -2.81 25.43
CA ARG A 348 -17.63 -1.36 25.23
C ARG A 348 -16.20 -0.84 25.35
N TYR A 349 -15.51 -0.65 24.22
CA TYR A 349 -14.25 0.08 24.11
C TYR A 349 -14.42 1.51 24.67
N ARG A 350 -14.34 1.62 25.99
CA ARG A 350 -14.07 2.85 26.70
C ARG A 350 -12.55 2.93 26.66
N MET A 351 -12.00 3.60 25.64
CA MET A 351 -10.62 4.09 25.70
C MET A 351 -10.54 4.92 26.99
N SER A 352 -10.02 4.31 28.05
CA SER A 352 -9.76 4.98 29.32
C SER A 352 -8.68 6.01 29.04
N ASP A 353 -9.05 7.27 29.15
CA ASP A 353 -8.26 8.45 28.79
C ASP A 353 -7.14 8.73 29.82
N THR A 354 -6.58 7.67 30.44
CA THR A 354 -5.62 7.75 31.55
C THR A 354 -4.34 6.96 31.34
N ASP A 355 -4.20 6.20 30.25
CA ASP A 355 -2.89 5.64 29.91
C ASP A 355 -2.10 6.73 29.19
N ASP A 356 -1.46 7.53 30.05
CA ASP A 356 -0.12 8.08 29.88
C ASP A 356 0.76 7.02 29.21
N LEU A 357 0.62 6.90 27.89
CA LEU A 357 1.54 6.21 27.02
C LEU A 357 2.81 7.06 27.05
N GLY A 358 3.56 6.87 28.14
CA GLY A 358 4.99 7.11 28.26
C GLY A 358 5.71 6.27 27.21
N TRP A 359 5.51 6.63 25.95
CA TRP A 359 6.47 6.42 24.89
C TRP A 359 7.68 7.21 25.32
N GLY A 360 8.56 6.51 26.04
CA GLY A 360 9.90 6.97 26.35
C GLY A 360 10.46 7.63 25.11
N LYS A 361 10.94 8.86 25.30
CA LYS A 361 11.74 9.58 24.31
C LYS A 361 12.75 8.59 23.76
N SER A 362 12.51 8.11 22.53
CA SER A 362 13.56 7.53 21.73
C SER A 362 14.49 8.70 21.44
N ALA A 363 15.48 8.86 22.30
CA ALA A 363 16.61 9.72 22.03
C ALA A 363 17.26 9.15 20.78
N ASN A 364 16.99 9.79 19.64
CA ASN A 364 17.90 9.73 18.51
C ASN A 364 19.19 10.40 18.98
N SER A 365 20.09 9.63 19.61
CA SER A 365 21.50 9.98 19.62
C SER A 365 22.08 9.40 18.33
N ASP A 366 22.14 10.26 17.31
CA ASP A 366 23.08 10.11 16.23
C ASP A 366 24.48 10.29 16.84
N ASP A 367 25.06 9.19 17.32
CA ASP A 367 26.49 9.11 17.64
C ASP A 367 27.15 8.23 16.57
N GLU A 368 27.67 8.92 15.56
CA GLU A 368 28.54 8.39 14.53
C GLU A 368 29.88 8.00 15.18
N SER A 369 29.97 6.77 15.68
CA SER A 369 31.25 6.15 16.02
C SER A 369 31.66 5.20 14.89
N ASP A 370 32.43 5.76 13.96
CA ASP A 370 33.30 5.05 13.03
C ASP A 370 34.24 4.12 13.81
N SER A 371 33.95 2.82 13.78
CA SER A 371 34.94 1.80 14.13
C SER A 371 35.03 0.78 13.01
N SER A 372 35.89 1.10 12.06
CA SER A 372 36.44 0.17 11.08
C SER A 372 37.19 -0.97 11.78
N SER A 373 36.54 -2.12 11.96
CA SER A 373 37.23 -3.38 12.19
C SER A 373 36.94 -4.31 11.01
N SER A 374 37.84 -4.22 10.04
CA SER A 374 38.00 -5.17 8.94
C SER A 374 38.51 -6.50 9.50
N SER A 375 37.64 -7.50 9.57
CA SER A 375 38.02 -8.90 9.55
C SER A 375 37.15 -9.60 8.51
N GLY A 376 37.70 -9.69 7.30
CA GLY A 376 37.14 -10.48 6.23
C GLY A 376 37.34 -11.96 6.53
N GLU A 377 36.23 -12.68 6.60
CA GLU A 377 36.22 -14.12 6.35
C GLU A 377 35.40 -14.34 5.08
N GLU A 378 36.12 -14.46 3.98
CA GLU A 378 35.63 -15.00 2.73
C GLU A 378 35.34 -16.49 2.95
N PHE A 379 34.07 -16.84 3.09
CA PHE A 379 33.67 -18.24 3.03
C PHE A 379 33.54 -18.63 1.56
N GLU A 380 34.60 -19.24 1.02
CA GLU A 380 34.59 -19.94 -0.26
C GLU A 380 33.59 -21.11 -0.20
N SER A 381 32.44 -20.95 -0.85
CA SER A 381 31.53 -22.06 -1.10
C SER A 381 32.07 -22.88 -2.27
N GLY A 382 32.83 -23.93 -1.92
CA GLY A 382 33.25 -24.99 -2.83
C GLY A 382 32.06 -25.78 -3.37
N ALA A 383 32.23 -26.19 -4.63
CA ALA A 383 31.32 -27.02 -5.40
C ALA A 383 31.15 -28.41 -4.78
N ASP A 384 29.94 -28.97 -4.90
CA ASP A 384 29.80 -30.40 -5.11
C ASP A 384 28.64 -30.73 -6.03
N SER A 385 28.87 -31.79 -6.79
CA SER A 385 28.30 -32.17 -8.07
C SER A 385 27.02 -33.02 -8.00
N ASP A 386 26.28 -32.95 -9.11
CA ASP A 386 25.52 -34.01 -9.79
C ASP A 386 24.54 -34.91 -9.02
N ALA A 387 23.26 -34.73 -9.35
CA ALA A 387 22.36 -35.84 -9.65
C ALA A 387 21.38 -35.44 -10.77
N GLU A 388 21.44 -36.18 -11.87
CA GLU A 388 20.57 -36.06 -13.04
C GLU A 388 19.09 -36.29 -12.70
N ALA A 389 18.21 -35.48 -13.29
CA ALA A 389 16.95 -35.96 -13.86
C ALA A 389 16.47 -34.99 -14.94
N ASP A 390 16.48 -35.51 -16.15
CA ASP A 390 15.87 -35.07 -17.40
C ASP A 390 14.46 -34.45 -17.22
N VAL A 391 14.15 -33.37 -17.96
CA VAL A 391 12.84 -33.06 -18.59
C VAL A 391 12.84 -31.66 -19.26
N ARG A 392 12.79 -31.71 -20.60
CA ARG A 392 12.08 -30.79 -21.55
C ARG A 392 12.38 -29.28 -21.53
N GLY A 393 13.31 -28.93 -22.42
CA GLY A 393 13.14 -27.96 -23.52
C GLY A 393 12.27 -26.71 -23.32
N SER A 394 12.91 -25.56 -23.11
CA SER A 394 12.35 -24.26 -23.50
C SER A 394 13.44 -23.29 -23.94
N LYS A 395 13.32 -22.82 -25.18
CA LYS A 395 14.19 -21.87 -25.87
C LYS A 395 14.27 -20.53 -25.11
N LYS A 396 15.44 -20.17 -24.60
CA LYS A 396 15.78 -18.80 -24.18
C LYS A 396 16.60 -18.10 -25.26
N SER A 397 16.08 -16.96 -25.72
CA SER A 397 16.77 -16.02 -26.59
C SER A 397 17.90 -15.31 -25.84
N SER A 398 19.08 -15.31 -26.43
CA SER A 398 20.26 -14.58 -25.99
C SER A 398 20.11 -13.07 -26.23
N GLN A 399 20.24 -12.26 -25.18
CA GLN A 399 20.60 -10.85 -25.30
C GLN A 399 22.07 -10.69 -24.93
N ALA A 400 22.85 -10.26 -25.92
CA ALA A 400 24.27 -9.99 -25.82
C ALA A 400 24.53 -8.76 -24.92
N LYS A 401 25.38 -8.93 -23.90
CA LYS A 401 25.96 -7.84 -23.10
C LYS A 401 27.18 -7.28 -23.82
N LYS A 402 27.18 -5.97 -24.09
CA LYS A 402 28.36 -5.21 -24.55
C LYS A 402 29.40 -5.07 -23.41
N PRO A 403 30.71 -5.13 -23.69
CA PRO A 403 31.74 -4.87 -22.70
C PRO A 403 31.93 -3.36 -22.46
N LYS A 404 32.12 -2.98 -21.19
CA LYS A 404 32.54 -1.63 -20.77
C LYS A 404 34.06 -1.54 -20.82
N GLU A 405 34.56 -0.65 -21.67
CA GLU A 405 35.96 -0.31 -21.83
C GLU A 405 36.41 0.62 -20.69
N LYS A 406 37.49 0.25 -19.99
CA LYS A 406 38.12 1.04 -18.93
C LYS A 406 39.17 1.95 -19.55
N THR A 407 38.93 3.26 -19.58
CA THR A 407 39.93 4.27 -19.96
C THR A 407 40.89 4.54 -18.81
N LYS A 408 42.18 4.23 -19.03
CA LYS A 408 43.31 4.62 -18.19
C LYS A 408 43.79 6.02 -18.60
N THR A 409 43.88 6.90 -17.62
CA THR A 409 44.57 8.20 -17.68
C THR A 409 46.08 8.06 -17.53
N LYS A 410 46.83 8.56 -18.52
CA LYS A 410 48.25 9.01 -18.49
C LYS A 410 48.52 9.53 -19.91
N GLY A 411 49.08 10.69 -20.20
CA GLY A 411 49.73 11.75 -19.43
C GLY A 411 50.56 12.56 -20.46
N LYS A 412 50.85 13.83 -20.14
CA LYS A 412 51.94 14.67 -20.65
C LYS A 412 52.15 14.80 -22.18
N GLY A 413 52.19 16.07 -22.61
CA GLY A 413 53.30 16.50 -23.47
C GLY A 413 52.98 17.55 -24.54
N LYS A 414 53.39 18.79 -24.25
CA LYS A 414 54.03 19.76 -25.16
C LYS A 414 53.50 19.90 -26.60
N GLY A 415 52.91 21.08 -26.85
CA GLY A 415 53.68 22.18 -27.44
C GLY A 415 53.47 22.47 -28.93
N LYS A 416 53.54 23.78 -29.22
CA LYS A 416 53.72 24.45 -30.53
C LYS A 416 52.53 24.39 -31.48
N GLU A 417 52.27 25.35 -32.35
CA GLU A 417 52.61 26.78 -32.60
C GLU A 417 52.00 27.02 -34.00
N LYS A 418 51.72 28.28 -34.35
CA LYS A 418 51.52 28.82 -35.71
C LYS A 418 50.18 28.53 -36.39
N GLU A 419 49.32 29.55 -36.52
CA GLU A 419 49.29 30.66 -37.53
C GLU A 419 48.34 30.26 -38.67
N VAL A 420 47.27 31.04 -38.88
CA VAL A 420 47.07 31.93 -40.06
C VAL A 420 47.04 31.10 -41.34
N GLU A 421 45.89 30.93 -41.98
CA GLU A 421 45.13 31.97 -42.69
C GLU A 421 43.64 31.64 -42.80
#